data_AF-A0A0S7XLI6-F1
#
_entry.id   AF-A0A0S7XLI6-F1
#
_cell.length_a   1.000
_cell.length_b   1.000
_cell.length_c   1.000
_cell.angle_alpha   90.00
_cell.angle_beta   90.00
_cell.angle_gamma   90.00
#
_symmetry.space_group_name_H-M   'P 1'
#
loop_
_entity.id
_entity.type
_entity.pdbx_description
1 polymer ?
#
loop_
_entity_poly.entity_id
_entity_poly.type
_entity_poly.pdbx_seq_one_letter_code
_entity_poly.pdbx_strand_id
1 'polypeptide(L)' 'MLITVRDELYEGSWKELEADLKARLEGRPYIYKLATRIQEDLARIQKLRGYEEKYGINLSTFI' A
#
# COMPACT_ATOMS: atom_id res chain seq x y z
N MET A 1 6.85 -6.91 -1.73
CA MET A 1 7.36 -5.67 -1.11
C MET A 1 6.25 -4.75 -0.57
N LEU A 2 5.20 -4.38 -1.34
CA LEU A 2 4.11 -3.52 -0.82
C LEU A 2 3.43 -4.05 0.46
N ILE A 3 3.20 -5.36 0.55
CA ILE A 3 2.60 -6.00 1.74
C ILE A 3 3.52 -5.90 2.95
N THR A 4 4.81 -6.14 2.77
CA THR A 4 5.85 -5.97 3.80
C THR A 4 5.91 -4.54 4.31
N VAL A 5 5.90 -3.55 3.40
CA VAL A 5 5.90 -2.12 3.75
C VAL A 5 4.65 -1.73 4.54
N ARG A 6 3.49 -2.27 4.15
CA ARG A 6 2.23 -2.07 4.87
C ARG A 6 2.30 -2.63 6.29
N ASP A 7 2.86 -3.82 6.48
CA ASP A 7 2.96 -4.44 7.81
C ASP A 7 4.00 -3.75 8.69
N GLU A 8 5.19 -3.45 8.16
CA GLU A 8 6.28 -2.88 8.94
C GLU A 8 6.09 -1.39 9.27
N LEU A 9 5.44 -0.62 8.40
CA LEU A 9 5.33 0.84 8.57
C LEU A 9 3.91 1.34 8.86
N TYR A 10 2.89 0.52 8.60
CA TYR A 10 1.48 0.93 8.73
C TYR A 10 0.64 -0.09 9.51
N GLU A 11 1.27 -0.95 10.32
CA GLU A 11 0.60 -1.91 11.21
C GLU A 11 -0.45 -2.79 10.50
N GLY A 12 -0.22 -3.11 9.22
CA GLY A 12 -1.14 -3.91 8.40
C GLY A 12 -2.29 -3.10 7.77
N SER A 13 -2.34 -1.79 7.99
CA SER A 13 -3.40 -0.90 7.49
C SER A 13 -3.17 -0.47 6.05
N TRP A 14 -3.96 -1.03 5.12
CA TRP A 14 -4.00 -0.54 3.73
C TRP A 14 -4.47 0.90 3.61
N LYS A 15 -5.34 1.33 4.53
CA LYS A 15 -5.95 2.65 4.49
C LYS A 15 -4.91 3.74 4.75
N GLU A 16 -4.01 3.51 5.69
CA GLU A 16 -2.94 4.46 6.01
C GLU A 16 -1.85 4.48 4.94
N LEU A 17 -1.47 3.31 4.41
CA LEU A 17 -0.55 3.25 3.28
C LEU A 17 -1.11 3.97 2.04
N GLU A 18 -2.40 3.81 1.72
CA GLU A 18 -3.03 4.51 0.60
C GLU A 18 -3.10 6.04 0.84
N ALA A 19 -3.40 6.46 2.08
CA ALA A 19 -3.45 7.86 2.45
C ALA A 19 -2.07 8.54 2.34
N ASP A 20 -1.01 7.86 2.80
CA ASP A 20 0.36 8.35 2.65
C ASP A 20 0.73 8.50 1.17
N LEU A 21 0.48 7.47 0.35
CA LEU A 21 0.77 7.52 -1.08
C LEU A 21 -0.01 8.62 -1.81
N LYS A 22 -1.27 8.88 -1.45
CA LYS A 22 -2.03 10.02 -1.98
C LYS A 22 -1.43 11.36 -1.54
N ALA A 23 -1.03 11.50 -0.28
CA ALA A 23 -0.36 12.70 0.20
C ALA A 23 0.98 12.96 -0.53
N ARG A 24 1.70 11.90 -0.92
CA ARG A 24 2.90 12.01 -1.78
C ARG A 24 2.56 12.48 -3.18
N LEU A 25 1.46 12.01 -3.77
CA LEU A 25 0.99 12.44 -5.08
C LEU A 25 0.66 13.94 -5.10
N GLU A 26 0.16 14.47 -3.98
CA GLU A 26 -0.13 15.90 -3.78
C GLU A 26 1.11 16.78 -3.50
N GLY A 27 2.33 16.20 -3.49
CA GLY A 27 3.57 16.96 -3.36
C GLY A 27 3.96 17.35 -1.93
N ARG A 28 3.39 16.69 -0.91
CA ARG A 28 3.83 16.87 0.49
C ARG A 28 5.18 16.17 0.74
N PRO A 29 6.01 16.65 1.71
CA PRO A 29 7.29 16.03 2.03
C PRO A 29 7.08 14.56 2.41
N TYR A 30 7.82 13.65 1.77
CA TYR A 30 7.61 12.21 1.87
C TYR A 30 8.86 11.47 2.33
N ILE A 31 8.65 10.39 3.09
CA ILE A 31 9.70 9.67 3.84
C ILE A 31 10.49 8.70 2.96
N TYR A 32 9.98 8.24 1.79
CA TYR A 32 10.64 7.18 1.00
C TYR A 32 10.52 7.32 -0.52
N LYS A 33 11.65 7.26 -1.24
CA LYS A 33 11.72 7.17 -2.71
C LYS A 33 11.43 5.74 -3.17
N LEU A 34 10.19 5.43 -3.51
CA LEU A 34 9.85 4.23 -4.29
C LEU A 34 10.14 4.53 -5.77
N ALA A 35 10.93 3.66 -6.42
CA ALA A 35 11.39 3.83 -7.81
C ALA A 35 10.28 3.61 -8.87
N THR A 36 9.08 3.20 -8.45
CA THR A 36 7.87 3.03 -9.26
C THR A 36 6.97 4.27 -9.17
N ARG A 37 6.22 4.58 -10.23
CA ARG A 37 5.26 5.69 -10.21
C ARG A 37 4.21 5.39 -9.13
N ILE A 38 4.02 6.30 -8.17
CA ILE A 38 3.06 6.19 -7.05
C ILE A 38 1.66 5.75 -7.51
N GLN A 39 1.24 6.18 -8.70
CA GLN A 39 -0.03 5.77 -9.31
C GLN A 39 -0.12 4.25 -9.57
N GLU A 40 0.97 3.60 -9.99
CA GLU A 40 1.01 2.16 -10.19
C GLU A 40 0.95 1.40 -8.85
N ASP A 41 1.61 1.91 -7.82
CA ASP A 41 1.56 1.32 -6.48
C ASP A 41 0.16 1.44 -5.87
N LEU A 42 -0.52 2.58 -6.06
CA LEU A 42 -1.93 2.75 -5.69
C LEU A 42 -2.85 1.77 -6.42
N ALA A 43 -2.65 1.56 -7.73
CA ALA A 43 -3.44 0.60 -8.49
C ALA A 43 -3.21 -0.85 -8.01
N ARG A 44 -1.97 -1.20 -7.63
CA ARG A 44 -1.66 -2.51 -7.04
C ARG A 44 -2.31 -2.67 -5.67
N ILE A 45 -2.25 -1.65 -4.81
CA ILE A 45 -2.88 -1.68 -3.49
C ILE A 45 -4.38 -1.91 -3.61
N GLN A 46 -5.08 -1.18 -4.49
CA GLN A 46 -6.51 -1.41 -4.71
C GLN A 46 -6.81 -2.83 -5.15
N LYS A 47 -5.99 -3.40 -6.05
CA LYS A 47 -6.18 -4.78 -6.51
C LYS A 47 -5.94 -5.80 -5.39
N LEU A 48 -4.90 -5.62 -4.58
CA LEU A 48 -4.56 -6.52 -3.47
C LEU A 48 -5.62 -6.44 -2.37
N ARG A 49 -5.98 -5.23 -1.95
CA ARG A 49 -7.04 -4.99 -0.98
C ARG A 49 -8.38 -5.57 -1.46
N GLY A 50 -8.76 -5.33 -2.72
CA GLY A 50 -9.97 -5.90 -3.30
C GLY A 50 -9.94 -7.42 -3.36
N TYR A 51 -8.75 -8.03 -3.49
CA TYR A 51 -8.58 -9.47 -3.40
C TYR A 51 -8.74 -9.99 -1.97
N GLU A 52 -8.13 -9.32 -0.98
CA GLU A 52 -8.29 -9.66 0.45
C GLU A 52 -9.75 -9.53 0.90
N GLU A 53 -10.44 -8.45 0.53
CA GLU A 53 -11.86 -8.26 0.84
C GLU A 53 -12.75 -9.30 0.13
N LYS A 54 -12.44 -9.64 -1.12
CA LYS A 54 -13.22 -10.62 -1.91
C LYS A 54 -13.11 -12.04 -1.35
N TYR A 55 -11.92 -12.44 -0.89
CA TYR A 55 -11.65 -13.81 -0.44
C TYR A 55 -11.61 -13.93 1.09
N GLY A 56 -11.69 -12.83 1.84
CA GLY A 56 -11.58 -12.82 3.30
C GLY A 56 -10.22 -13.31 3.81
N ILE A 57 -9.18 -13.18 2.99
CA ILE A 57 -7.83 -13.64 3.31
C ILE A 57 -6.93 -12.46 3.64
N ASN A 58 -5.88 -12.70 4.43
CA ASN A 58 -4.79 -11.76 4.59
C ASN A 58 -3.63 -12.21 3.69
N LEU A 59 -3.28 -11.41 2.68
CA LEU A 59 -2.25 -11.76 1.69
C LEU A 59 -0.83 -11.79 2.30
N SER A 60 -0.65 -11.17 3.45
CA SER A 60 0.63 -11.16 4.20
C SER A 60 0.97 -12.52 4.80
N THR A 61 -0.03 -13.37 5.00
CA THR A 61 0.17 -14.75 5.45
C THR A 61 0.88 -15.62 4.41
N PHE A 62 1.00 -15.16 3.16
CA PHE A 62 1.57 -15.90 2.03
C PHE A 62 2.93 -15.38 1.56
N ILE A 63 3.54 -14.43 2.27
CA ILE A 63 4.80 -13.78 1.90
C ILE A 63 5.87 -14.02 2.95
#